data_AF-A0A3D6A2W3-F1
#
_entry.id   AF-A0A3D6A2W3-F1
#
_cell.length_a   1.000
_cell.length_b   1.000
_cell.length_c   1.000
_cell.angle_alpha   90.00
_cell.angle_beta   90.00
_cell.angle_gamma   90.00
#
_symmetry.space_group_name_H-M   'P 1'
#
loop_
_entity.id
_entity.type
_entity.pdbx_description
1 polymer ?
#
loop_
_entity_poly.entity_id
_entity_poly.type
_entity_poly.pdbx_seq_one_letter_code
_entity_poly.pdbx_strand_id
1 'polypeptide(L)'
;MNFLTKFPIFPGFLFCLGLYVAILPMGSTSSSMFDFFTPESKPETDIIDLEGFSHIPVLRGGRVKPMDSVARNTLLVLRNKRTALDESGTKIPAIEWFA
;
A
#
# COMPACT_ATOMS: atom_id res chain seq x y z
N MET A 1 -41.55 -29.06 24.71
CA MET A 1 -40.19 -29.63 24.51
C MET A 1 -40.26 -30.68 23.41
N ASN A 2 -39.24 -30.79 22.55
CA ASN A 2 -39.03 -31.81 21.48
C ASN A 2 -38.99 -31.31 20.01
N PHE A 3 -38.58 -30.05 19.77
CA PHE A 3 -38.19 -29.63 18.41
C PHE A 3 -36.80 -30.18 18.02
N LEU A 4 -35.89 -30.29 18.99
CA LEU A 4 -34.51 -30.78 18.81
C LEU A 4 -34.40 -32.27 18.46
N THR A 5 -35.40 -33.11 18.77
CA THR A 5 -35.39 -34.54 18.44
C THR A 5 -35.98 -34.87 17.06
N LYS A 6 -36.71 -33.93 16.44
CA LYS A 6 -37.28 -34.12 15.10
C LYS A 6 -36.28 -33.85 13.96
N PHE A 7 -35.26 -33.02 14.19
CA PHE A 7 -34.22 -32.68 13.20
C PHE A 7 -32.82 -32.69 13.84
N PRO A 8 -32.25 -33.87 14.18
CA PRO A 8 -30.96 -33.96 14.86
C PRO A 8 -29.78 -33.44 14.03
N ILE A 9 -29.96 -33.26 12.72
CA ILE A 9 -28.96 -32.83 11.75
C ILE A 9 -28.81 -31.31 11.72
N PHE A 10 -29.87 -30.57 12.08
CA PHE A 10 -29.94 -29.12 12.00
C PHE A 10 -28.86 -28.39 12.81
N PRO A 11 -28.57 -28.74 14.09
CA PRO A 11 -27.52 -28.08 14.84
C PRO A 11 -26.11 -28.35 14.27
N GLY A 12 -25.86 -29.58 13.80
CA GLY A 12 -24.58 -29.93 13.17
C GLY A 12 -24.36 -29.18 11.85
N PHE A 13 -25.41 -29.04 11.04
CA PHE A 13 -25.37 -28.28 9.80
C PHE A 13 -25.04 -26.79 10.04
N LEU A 14 -25.65 -26.18 11.06
CA LEU A 14 -25.40 -24.78 11.42
C LEU A 14 -23.95 -24.57 11.89
N PHE A 15 -23.40 -25.51 12.66
CA PHE A 15 -22.02 -25.48 13.13
C PHE A 15 -21.01 -25.62 11.98
N CYS A 16 -21.23 -26.58 11.07
CA CYS A 16 -20.40 -26.74 9.88
C CYS A 16 -20.48 -25.53 8.95
N LEU A 17 -21.65 -24.91 8.80
CA LEU A 17 -21.82 -23.69 8.01
C LEU A 17 -21.07 -22.50 8.63
N GLY A 18 -21.10 -22.36 9.97
CA GLY A 18 -20.32 -21.34 10.68
C GLY A 18 -18.80 -21.53 10.52
N LEU A 19 -18.31 -22.78 10.65
CA LEU A 19 -16.91 -23.10 10.37
C LEU A 19 -16.53 -22.83 8.91
N TYR A 20 -17.40 -23.16 7.97
CA TYR A 20 -17.18 -22.92 6.54
C TYR A 20 -17.00 -21.43 6.23
N VAL A 21 -17.86 -20.57 6.79
CA VAL A 21 -17.75 -19.10 6.61
C VAL A 21 -16.50 -18.53 7.29
N ALA A 22 -16.04 -19.11 8.40
CA ALA A 22 -14.83 -18.66 9.09
C ALA A 22 -13.52 -19.10 8.40
N ILE A 23 -13.54 -20.23 7.69
CA ILE A 23 -12.35 -20.84 7.08
C ILE A 23 -12.21 -20.43 5.60
N LEU A 24 -13.30 -20.25 4.87
CA LEU A 24 -13.23 -19.92 3.44
C LEU A 24 -13.40 -18.43 3.17
N PRO A 25 -12.54 -17.83 2.32
CA PRO A 25 -12.66 -16.45 1.91
C PRO A 25 -13.91 -16.25 1.04
N MET A 26 -14.95 -15.63 1.59
CA MET A 26 -16.03 -15.08 0.80
C MET A 26 -15.49 -13.81 0.15
N GLY A 27 -15.37 -13.77 -1.18
CA GLY A 27 -14.50 -12.87 -1.97
C GLY A 27 -14.67 -11.34 -1.83
N SER A 28 -15.41 -10.86 -0.83
CA SER A 28 -15.58 -9.44 -0.52
C SER A 28 -15.02 -9.03 0.86
N THR A 29 -14.55 -9.95 1.70
CA THR A 29 -13.99 -9.60 3.03
C THR A 29 -12.49 -9.91 3.08
N SER A 30 -11.67 -8.87 3.11
CA SER A 30 -10.20 -8.92 2.99
C SER A 30 -9.43 -9.42 4.22
N SER A 31 -9.96 -10.37 4.98
CA SER A 31 -9.20 -10.91 6.13
C SER A 31 -9.72 -12.28 6.56
N SER A 32 -9.04 -13.33 6.08
CA SER A 32 -9.24 -14.72 6.51
C SER A 32 -8.12 -15.14 7.47
N MET A 33 -8.34 -16.17 8.30
CA MET A 33 -7.27 -16.72 9.17
C MET A 33 -6.05 -17.23 8.39
N PHE A 34 -6.21 -17.56 7.11
CA PHE A 34 -5.10 -17.93 6.23
C PHE A 34 -4.20 -16.74 5.85
N ASP A 35 -4.72 -15.52 5.90
CA ASP A 35 -3.94 -14.31 5.59
C ASP A 35 -2.82 -14.07 6.61
N PHE A 36 -2.99 -14.62 7.82
CA PHE A 36 -1.95 -14.65 8.86
C PHE A 36 -0.72 -15.48 8.48
N PHE A 37 -0.88 -16.46 7.58
CA PHE A 37 0.22 -17.28 7.07
C PHE A 37 0.73 -16.82 5.72
N THR A 38 0.09 -15.83 5.10
CA THR A 38 0.59 -15.19 3.89
C THR A 38 1.85 -14.42 4.28
N PRO A 39 3.04 -14.77 3.75
CA PRO A 39 4.21 -13.93 3.98
C PRO A 39 3.92 -12.56 3.37
N GLU A 40 4.11 -11.51 4.16
CA GLU A 40 3.99 -10.14 3.70
C GLU A 40 4.82 -10.00 2.42
N SER A 41 4.20 -9.48 1.37
CA SER A 41 4.85 -9.19 0.10
C SER A 41 6.09 -8.35 0.40
N LYS A 42 7.27 -8.97 0.40
CA LYS A 42 8.54 -8.30 0.66
C LYS A 42 8.62 -7.13 -0.31
N PRO A 43 8.64 -5.86 0.16
CA PRO A 43 8.82 -4.75 -0.75
C PRO A 43 10.11 -4.98 -1.51
N GLU A 44 10.07 -4.84 -2.84
CA GLU A 44 11.22 -5.00 -3.71
C GLU A 44 12.25 -3.93 -3.33
N THR A 45 13.16 -4.30 -2.40
CA THR A 45 14.05 -3.38 -1.67
C THR A 45 15.05 -2.65 -2.55
N ASP A 46 15.15 -3.01 -3.83
CA ASP A 46 16.17 -2.50 -4.73
C ASP A 46 15.70 -1.23 -5.48
N ILE A 47 14.40 -0.90 -5.45
CA ILE A 47 13.86 0.27 -6.15
C ILE A 47 13.18 1.21 -5.14
N ILE A 48 13.70 2.43 -5.05
CA ILE A 48 13.09 3.49 -4.23
C ILE A 48 11.72 3.85 -4.82
N ASP A 49 10.67 3.81 -4.00
CA ASP A 49 9.35 4.35 -4.37
C ASP A 49 9.39 5.88 -4.48
N LEU A 50 9.71 6.34 -5.69
CA LEU A 50 9.77 7.76 -6.04
C LEU A 50 8.41 8.45 -5.88
N GLU A 51 7.31 7.74 -6.13
CA GLU A 51 5.97 8.31 -6.01
C GLU A 51 5.63 8.57 -4.54
N GLY A 52 5.84 7.58 -3.66
CA GLY A 52 5.71 7.75 -2.22
C GLY A 52 6.60 8.86 -1.66
N PHE A 53 7.88 8.87 -2.06
CA PHE A 53 8.83 9.91 -1.64
C PHE A 53 8.40 11.32 -2.08
N SER A 54 7.85 11.47 -3.29
CA SER A 54 7.41 12.76 -3.82
C SER A 54 6.30 13.43 -3.00
N HIS A 55 5.45 12.61 -2.35
CA HIS A 55 4.28 13.05 -1.59
C HIS A 55 4.61 13.43 -0.13
N ILE A 56 5.83 13.15 0.35
CA ILE A 56 6.21 13.43 1.73
C ILE A 56 6.00 14.93 2.04
N PRO A 57 5.18 15.26 3.06
CA PRO A 57 4.92 16.65 3.41
C PRO A 57 6.12 17.25 4.15
N VAL A 58 6.59 18.41 3.67
CA VAL A 58 7.69 19.17 4.25
C VAL A 58 7.27 20.62 4.54
N LEU A 59 7.75 21.15 5.66
CA LEU A 59 7.48 22.54 6.05
C LEU A 59 8.50 23.47 5.38
N ARG A 60 8.03 24.37 4.51
CA ARG A 60 8.90 25.37 3.86
C ARG A 60 8.25 26.75 3.84
N GLY A 61 8.92 27.72 4.46
CA GLY A 61 8.41 29.09 4.55
C GLY A 61 7.06 29.18 5.27
N GLY A 62 6.86 28.38 6.32
CA GLY A 62 5.62 28.32 7.10
C GLY A 62 4.46 27.57 6.43
N ARG A 63 4.64 27.04 5.22
CA ARG A 63 3.61 26.25 4.51
C ARG A 63 4.09 24.83 4.25
N VAL A 64 3.21 23.85 4.48
CA VAL A 64 3.46 22.46 4.11
C VAL A 64 3.34 22.31 2.59
N LYS A 65 4.32 21.63 1.99
CA LYS A 65 4.37 21.31 0.56
C LYS A 65 4.85 19.87 0.37
N PRO A 66 4.55 19.22 -0.76
CA PRO A 66 5.15 17.95 -1.10
C PRO A 66 6.67 18.10 -1.39
N MET A 67 7.43 17.03 -1.16
CA MET A 67 8.86 16.96 -1.39
C MET A 67 9.26 17.30 -2.84
N ASP A 68 8.46 16.86 -3.83
CA ASP A 68 8.69 17.21 -5.25
C ASP A 68 8.72 18.73 -5.49
N SER A 69 7.94 19.51 -4.73
CA SER A 69 7.98 20.96 -4.84
C SER A 69 9.30 21.55 -4.35
N VAL A 70 9.94 20.93 -3.36
CA VAL A 70 11.27 21.32 -2.90
C VAL A 70 12.30 20.95 -3.96
N ALA A 71 12.31 19.70 -4.42
CA ALA A 71 13.25 19.22 -5.44
C ALA A 71 13.23 20.11 -6.71
N ARG A 72 12.04 20.42 -7.24
CA ARG A 72 11.89 21.30 -8.42
C ARG A 72 12.39 22.71 -8.17
N ASN A 73 12.12 23.26 -7.00
CA ASN A 73 12.57 24.61 -6.65
C ASN A 73 14.09 24.66 -6.49
N THR A 74 14.69 23.61 -5.91
CA THR A 74 16.14 23.48 -5.77
C THR A 74 16.81 23.46 -7.14
N LEU A 75 16.34 22.62 -8.07
CA LEU A 75 16.90 22.59 -9.42
C LEU A 75 16.66 23.89 -10.20
N LEU A 76 15.54 24.58 -9.97
CA LEU A 76 15.34 25.92 -10.53
C LEU A 76 16.42 26.90 -10.07
N VAL A 77 16.82 26.86 -8.80
CA VAL A 77 17.89 27.73 -8.28
C VAL A 77 19.26 27.29 -8.80
N LEU A 78 19.54 25.99 -8.85
CA LEU A 78 20.85 25.47 -9.23
C LEU A 78 21.14 25.53 -10.73
N ARG A 79 20.16 25.25 -11.60
CA ARG A 79 20.35 25.14 -13.06
C ARG A 79 19.33 25.90 -13.90
N ASN A 80 18.44 26.68 -13.27
CA ASN A 80 17.35 27.39 -13.94
C ASN A 80 16.41 26.47 -14.76
N LYS A 81 16.25 25.21 -14.32
CA LYS A 81 15.43 24.18 -14.96
C LYS A 81 14.87 23.22 -13.91
N ARG A 82 13.80 22.49 -14.23
CA ARG A 82 13.08 21.60 -13.28
C ARG A 82 13.37 20.10 -13.44
N THR A 83 14.34 19.74 -14.26
CA THR A 83 14.79 18.34 -14.46
C THR A 83 16.25 18.22 -14.05
N ALA A 84 16.86 17.04 -14.00
CA ALA A 84 18.32 16.91 -14.00
C ALA A 84 18.76 16.18 -15.27
N LEU A 85 20.08 16.05 -15.45
CA LEU A 85 20.66 15.20 -16.48
C LEU A 85 21.39 14.08 -15.76
N ASP A 86 21.14 12.85 -16.20
CA ASP A 86 21.88 11.66 -15.76
C ASP A 86 23.26 11.59 -16.43
N GLU A 87 24.11 10.64 -16.00
CA GLU A 87 25.43 10.38 -16.56
C GLU A 87 25.39 10.14 -18.08
N SER A 88 24.29 9.54 -18.56
CA SER A 88 24.03 9.31 -19.98
C SER A 88 23.55 10.56 -20.74
N GLY A 89 23.40 11.70 -20.07
CA GLY A 89 22.84 12.94 -20.62
C GLY A 89 21.31 12.94 -20.78
N THR A 90 20.63 11.90 -20.27
CA THR A 90 19.17 11.78 -20.32
C THR A 90 18.52 12.69 -19.28
N LYS A 91 17.37 13.29 -19.62
CA LYS A 91 16.62 14.13 -18.69
C LYS A 91 15.88 13.25 -17.67
N ILE A 92 16.18 13.45 -16.39
CA ILE A 92 15.48 12.80 -15.28
C ILE A 92 14.62 13.82 -14.50
N PRO A 93 13.49 13.41 -13.90
CA PRO A 93 12.66 14.27 -13.06
C PRO A 93 13.42 14.77 -11.82
N ALA A 94 12.96 15.90 -11.26
CA ALA A 94 13.61 16.52 -10.11
C ALA A 94 13.65 15.62 -8.87
N ILE A 95 12.60 14.84 -8.66
CA ILE A 95 12.49 13.98 -7.49
C ILE A 95 13.46 12.80 -7.54
N GLU A 96 13.71 12.26 -8.73
CA GLU A 96 14.68 11.17 -8.95
C GLU A 96 16.11 11.63 -8.76
N TRP A 97 16.42 12.88 -9.11
CA TRP A 97 17.70 13.50 -8.76
C TRP A 97 17.85 13.79 -7.26
N PHE A 98 16.74 13.93 -6.54
CA PHE A 98 16.73 14.34 -5.14
C PHE A 98 16.73 13.17 -4.15
N ALA A 99 16.28 12.00 -4.59
CA ALA A 99 16.34 10.74 -3.84
C ALA A 99 17.78 10.19 -3.81
#